data_AF-A0A1X2ZZ39-F1
#
_entry.id   AF-A0A1X2ZZ39-F1
#
_cell.length_a   1.000
_cell.length_b   1.000
_cell.length_c   1.000
_cell.angle_alpha   90.00
_cell.angle_beta   90.00
_cell.angle_gamma   90.00
#
_symmetry.space_group_name_H-M   'P 1'
#
loop_
_entity.id
_entity.type
_entity.pdbx_description
1 polymer ?
#
loop_
_entity_poly.entity_id
_entity_poly.type
_entity_poly.pdbx_seq_one_letter_code
_entity_poly.pdbx_strand_id
1 'polypeptide(L)' 'SMSLNDIGLVFGGKDHTTVMHAYTRINDEMQEKQEIYNYVTELTLQLKQRSNDK' A
#
# COMPACT_ATOMS: atom_id res chain seq x y z
N SER A 1 0.30 -2.32 -14.08
CA SER A 1 0.88 -1.71 -12.87
C SER A 1 0.92 -0.20 -13.05
N MET A 2 0.82 0.57 -11.97
CA MET A 2 0.85 2.05 -11.98
C MET A 2 2.25 2.53 -11.57
N SER A 3 2.75 3.65 -12.10
CA SER A 3 4.08 4.17 -11.72
C SER A 3 4.04 4.87 -10.36
N LEU A 4 5.21 5.02 -9.69
CA LEU A 4 5.28 5.75 -8.41
C LEU A 4 4.86 7.22 -8.55
N ASN A 5 5.15 7.85 -9.69
CA ASN A 5 4.70 9.21 -9.98
C ASN A 5 3.17 9.26 -10.10
N ASP A 6 2.56 8.35 -10.85
CA ASP A 6 1.10 8.32 -11.01
C ASP A 6 0.39 8.06 -9.67
N ILE A 7 0.95 7.17 -8.84
CA ILE A 7 0.46 6.94 -7.47
C ILE A 7 0.52 8.24 -6.67
N GLY A 8 1.65 8.94 -6.68
CA GLY A 8 1.80 10.23 -6.00
C GLY A 8 0.77 11.27 -6.45
N LEU A 9 0.50 11.35 -7.76
CA LEU A 9 -0.53 12.21 -8.34
C LEU A 9 -1.93 11.87 -7.82
N VAL A 10 -2.30 10.58 -7.78
CA VAL A 10 -3.60 10.12 -7.23
C VAL A 10 -3.75 10.50 -5.75
N PHE A 11 -2.65 10.50 -4.99
CA PHE A 11 -2.64 10.88 -3.57
C PHE A 11 -2.43 12.40 -3.34
N GLY A 12 -3.00 13.24 -4.22
CA GLY A 12 -3.04 14.70 -4.06
C GLY A 12 -1.78 15.41 -4.57
N GLY A 13 -1.16 14.91 -5.64
CA GLY A 13 0.04 15.52 -6.21
C GLY A 13 1.30 15.35 -5.35
N LYS A 14 1.37 14.29 -4.54
CA LYS A 14 2.56 13.97 -3.74
C LYS A 14 3.71 13.55 -4.65
N ASP A 15 4.92 13.91 -4.24
CA ASP A 15 6.12 13.45 -4.93
C ASP A 15 6.29 11.92 -4.78
N HIS A 16 6.82 11.27 -5.81
CA HIS A 16 7.05 9.82 -5.83
C HIS A 16 7.93 9.33 -4.68
N THR A 17 8.86 10.15 -4.17
CA THR A 17 9.65 9.82 -2.97
C THR A 17 8.75 9.66 -1.75
N THR A 18 7.63 10.40 -1.65
CA THR A 18 6.65 10.22 -0.56
C THR A 18 6.00 8.84 -0.62
N VAL A 19 5.71 8.35 -1.84
CA VAL A 19 5.19 7.00 -2.05
C VAL A 19 6.24 5.96 -1.65
N MET A 20 7.50 6.16 -2.05
CA MET A 20 8.63 5.31 -1.67
C MET A 20 8.80 5.26 -0.14
N HIS A 21 8.77 6.41 0.53
CA HIS A 21 8.87 6.50 1.99
C HIS A 21 7.72 5.79 2.70
N ALA A 22 6.48 5.95 2.23
CA ALA A 22 5.33 5.26 2.80
C ALA A 22 5.45 3.74 2.63
N TYR A 23 5.89 3.28 1.45
CA TYR A 23 6.14 1.86 1.21
C TYR A 23 7.17 1.28 2.18
N THR A 24 8.35 1.90 2.27
CA THR A 24 9.42 1.45 3.18
C THR A 24 8.94 1.43 4.62
N ARG A 25 8.28 2.51 5.07
CA ARG A 25 7.78 2.60 6.45
C ARG A 25 6.79 1.48 6.78
N ILE A 26 5.81 1.22 5.93
CA ILE A 26 4.82 0.16 6.20
C ILE A 26 5.49 -1.22 6.14
N ASN A 27 6.43 -1.43 5.21
CA ASN A 27 7.17 -2.68 5.13
C ASN A 27 7.94 -2.96 6.42
N ASP A 28 8.63 -1.95 6.97
CA ASP A 28 9.39 -2.07 8.21
C ASP A 28 8.45 -2.28 9.41
N GLU A 29 7.35 -1.51 9.51
CA GLU A 29 6.35 -1.69 10.55
C GLU A 29 5.71 -3.09 10.52
N MET A 30 5.51 -3.70 9.34
CA MET A 30 5.03 -5.08 9.23
C MET A 30 6.00 -6.13 9.78
N GLN A 31 7.31 -5.87 9.76
CA GLN A 31 8.30 -6.79 10.35
C GLN A 31 8.32 -6.69 11.88
N GLU A 32 8.05 -5.50 12.42
CA GLU A 32 8.10 -5.23 13.85
C GLU A 32 6.78 -5.51 14.57
N LYS A 33 5.65 -5.31 13.88
CA LYS A 33 4.30 -5.30 14.47
C LYS A 33 3.39 -6.29 13.77
N GLN A 34 3.04 -7.37 14.49
CA GLN A 34 2.18 -8.42 13.96
C GLN A 34 0.78 -7.90 13.59
N GLU A 35 0.26 -6.91 14.31
CA GLU A 35 -1.04 -6.29 14.04
C GLU A 35 -1.06 -5.57 12.68
N ILE A 36 0.05 -4.93 12.28
CA ILE A 36 0.18 -4.26 10.98
C ILE A 36 0.26 -5.30 9.86
N TYR A 37 1.03 -6.37 10.07
CA TYR A 37 1.08 -7.49 9.13
C TYR A 37 -0.32 -8.09 8.89
N ASN A 38 -1.07 -8.37 9.96
CA ASN A 38 -2.42 -8.92 9.86
C ASN A 38 -3.34 -7.97 9.09
N TYR A 39 -3.32 -6.67 9.42
CA TYR A 39 -4.14 -5.67 8.76
C TYR A 39 -3.87 -5.58 7.26
N VAL A 40 -2.60 -5.51 6.85
CA VAL A 40 -2.21 -5.46 5.43
C VAL A 40 -2.63 -6.74 4.70
N THR A 41 -2.47 -7.90 5.35
CA THR A 41 -2.85 -9.20 4.79
C THR A 41 -4.35 -9.30 4.55
N GLU A 42 -5.16 -8.90 5.54
CA GLU A 42 -6.62 -8.87 5.43
C GLU A 42 -7.09 -7.89 4.35
N LEU A 43 -6.54 -6.68 4.33
CA LEU A 43 -6.88 -5.67 3.32
C LEU A 43 -6.55 -6.18 1.90
N THR A 44 -5.41 -6.86 1.74
CA THR A 44 -5.00 -7.47 0.47
C THR A 44 -5.98 -8.56 0.04
N LEU A 45 -6.43 -9.42 0.96
CA LEU A 45 -7.42 -10.45 0.67
C LEU A 45 -8.76 -9.83 0.24
N GLN A 46 -9.23 -8.81 0.94
CA GLN A 46 -10.47 -8.11 0.60
C GLN A 46 -10.40 -7.45 -0.79
N LEU A 47 -9.28 -6.82 -1.15
CA LEU A 47 -9.09 -6.20 -2.47
C LEU A 47 -9.10 -7.24 -3.59
N LYS A 48 -8.49 -8.41 -3.37
CA LYS A 48 -8.50 -9.53 -4.33
C LYS A 48 -9.92 -10.08 -4.52
N GLN A 49 -10.66 -10.29 -3.44
CA GLN A 49 -12.07 -10.72 -3.49
C GLN A 49 -12.91 -9.73 -4.31
N ARG A 50 -12.87 -8.44 -3.97
CA ARG A 50 -13.60 -7.39 -4.70
C ARG A 50 -13.22 -7.26 -6.18
N SER A 51 -11.99 -7.65 -6.54
CA SER A 51 -11.54 -7.65 -7.94
C SER A 51 -12.06 -8.85 -8.72
N ASN A 52 -12.31 -9.98 -8.05
CA ASN A 52 -12.88 -11.20 -8.65
C ASN A 52 -14.41 -11.15 -8.73
N ASP A 53 -15.06 -10.36 -7.88
CA ASP A 53 -16.52 -10.18 -7.88
C ASP A 53 -17.03 -9.22 -8.98
N LYS A 54 -16.12 -8.67 -9.79
CA LYS A 54 -16.43 -7.82 -10.96
C LYS A 54 -16.27 -8.61 -12.25
#